data_AF-A0A5S3QJI4-F1
#
_entry.id   AF-A0A5S3QJI4-F1
#
_cell.length_a   1.000
_cell.length_b   1.000
_cell.length_c   1.000
_cell.angle_alpha   90.00
_cell.angle_beta   90.00
_cell.angle_gamma   90.00
#
_symmetry.space_group_name_H-M   'P 1'
#
loop_
_entity.id
_entity.type
_entity.pdbx_description
1 polymer ?
#
loop_
_entity_poly.entity_id
_entity_poly.type
_entity_poly.pdbx_seq_one_letter_code
_entity_poly.pdbx_strand_id
1 'polypeptide(L)'
;MPSQPIQQSDYRIRKLIGTLGLALPVLLPLSEGMLLSSMSHYYYQPLSSLIFVIILASFGLFLLSYKGYKIDSKTEKISDDLLTNIGGISALIVVFVPTYCLESSSPVIDEICASGEYPLLGHIDGLKNTIHLIFAGIFIFTMGWMSKYKFTRGEQTSKNRFYKWCGNLVWIAIGLLVVLVIIDFFNEDFQITPYDVFFLETLAVVPFGISWFIKGEAMENIKSLFSKTDTSQ
;
A
#
# COMPACT_ATOMS: atom_id res chain seq x y z
N MET A 1 -4.98 10.36 -24.22
CA MET A 1 -3.67 10.71 -23.63
C MET A 1 -2.76 11.12 -24.76
N PRO A 2 -2.13 12.31 -24.70
CA PRO A 2 -1.12 12.67 -25.70
C PRO A 2 0.02 11.65 -25.67
N SER A 3 0.54 11.28 -26.84
CA SER A 3 1.68 10.36 -26.96
C SER A 3 2.89 11.02 -26.30
N GLN A 4 3.33 10.49 -25.15
CA GLN A 4 4.51 10.94 -24.43
C GLN A 4 5.52 9.78 -24.38
N PRO A 5 6.78 9.99 -24.81
CA PRO A 5 7.83 9.00 -24.60
C PRO A 5 8.10 8.87 -23.09
N ILE A 6 7.90 7.66 -22.55
CA ILE A 6 8.17 7.33 -21.15
C ILE A 6 9.56 6.68 -21.08
N GLN A 7 10.33 6.99 -20.05
CA GLN A 7 11.65 6.39 -19.87
C GLN A 7 11.52 4.97 -19.30
N GLN A 8 12.48 4.10 -19.61
CA GLN A 8 12.50 2.72 -19.09
C GLN A 8 12.56 2.66 -17.57
N SER A 9 13.17 3.68 -16.93
CA SER A 9 13.18 3.87 -15.47
C SER A 9 11.78 3.98 -14.88
N ASP A 10 10.84 4.65 -15.54
CA ASP A 10 9.49 4.88 -15.01
C ASP A 10 8.70 3.57 -14.94
N TYR A 11 8.88 2.68 -15.92
CA TYR A 11 8.31 1.33 -15.87
C TYR A 11 8.92 0.50 -14.73
N ARG A 12 10.25 0.60 -14.50
CA ARG A 12 10.91 -0.11 -13.39
C ARG A 12 10.39 0.35 -12.03
N ILE A 13 10.21 1.66 -11.82
CA ILE A 13 9.61 2.23 -10.60
C ILE A 13 8.23 1.61 -10.36
N ARG A 14 7.36 1.58 -11.37
CA ARG A 14 6.01 1.00 -11.25
C ARG A 14 6.05 -0.49 -10.90
N LYS A 15 6.95 -1.26 -11.53
CA LYS A 15 7.15 -2.68 -11.23
C LYS A 15 7.62 -2.91 -9.81
N LEU A 16 8.55 -2.10 -9.31
CA LEU A 16 9.05 -2.20 -7.93
C LEU A 16 7.94 -1.90 -6.93
N ILE A 17 7.16 -0.83 -7.15
CA ILE A 17 6.00 -0.51 -6.30
C ILE A 17 5.01 -1.67 -6.29
N GLY A 18 4.65 -2.21 -7.47
CA GLY A 18 3.74 -3.35 -7.54
C GLY A 18 4.27 -4.61 -6.84
N THR A 19 5.55 -4.93 -7.05
CA THR A 19 6.20 -6.12 -6.46
C THR A 19 6.26 -6.02 -4.94
N LEU A 20 6.70 -4.87 -4.42
CA LEU A 20 6.76 -4.62 -2.99
C LEU A 20 5.36 -4.60 -2.35
N GLY A 21 4.35 -4.07 -3.06
CA GLY A 21 2.95 -4.12 -2.64
C GLY A 21 2.43 -5.54 -2.48
N LEU A 22 2.77 -6.43 -3.42
CA LEU A 22 2.38 -7.84 -3.34
C LEU A 22 3.17 -8.61 -2.28
N ALA A 23 4.43 -8.24 -2.07
CA ALA A 23 5.29 -8.90 -1.09
C ALA A 23 4.91 -8.57 0.36
N LEU A 24 4.53 -7.32 0.65
CA LEU A 24 4.25 -6.83 2.01
C LEU A 24 3.30 -7.74 2.84
N PRO A 25 2.05 -8.03 2.40
CA PRO A 25 1.11 -8.85 3.17
C PRO A 25 1.58 -10.30 3.39
N VAL A 26 2.55 -10.76 2.59
CA VAL A 26 3.08 -12.14 2.68
C VAL A 26 4.33 -12.17 3.56
N LEU A 27 5.25 -11.21 3.39
CA LEU A 27 6.51 -11.20 4.11
C LEU A 27 6.33 -10.88 5.60
N LEU A 28 5.36 -10.04 5.98
CA LEU A 28 5.15 -9.69 7.39
C LEU A 28 4.76 -10.92 8.23
N PRO A 29 3.66 -11.65 7.94
CA PRO A 29 3.30 -12.82 8.74
C PRO A 29 4.34 -13.94 8.67
N LEU A 30 5.00 -14.12 7.51
CA LEU A 30 6.07 -15.12 7.36
C LEU A 30 7.29 -14.82 8.22
N SER A 31 7.64 -13.54 8.39
CA SER A 31 8.81 -13.13 9.17
C SER A 31 8.64 -13.35 10.67
N GLU A 32 7.42 -13.21 11.17
CA GLU A 32 7.11 -13.39 12.59
C GLU A 32 6.61 -14.82 12.90
N GLY A 33 6.02 -15.50 11.92
CA GLY A 33 5.37 -16.80 12.12
C GLY A 33 3.99 -16.71 12.77
N MET A 34 3.45 -15.50 12.96
CA MET A 34 2.11 -15.25 13.46
C MET A 34 1.44 -14.11 12.67
N LEU A 35 0.11 -14.08 12.73
CA LEU A 35 -0.69 -12.98 12.19
C LEU A 35 -0.93 -11.95 13.30
N LEU A 36 -0.67 -10.67 13.02
CA LEU A 36 -1.03 -9.55 13.89
C LEU A 36 -2.33 -8.87 13.43
N SER A 37 -2.91 -8.04 14.28
CA SER A 37 -4.19 -7.38 14.01
C SER A 37 -4.16 -6.42 12.81
N SER A 38 -3.00 -5.83 12.50
CA SER A 38 -2.76 -5.00 11.31
C SER A 38 -1.34 -5.16 10.77
N MET A 39 -1.10 -4.77 9.52
CA MET A 39 0.24 -4.70 8.92
C MET A 39 1.15 -3.74 9.68
N SER A 40 0.61 -2.65 10.20
CA SER A 40 1.40 -1.66 10.94
C SER A 40 1.86 -2.18 12.31
N HIS A 41 1.15 -3.12 12.93
CA HIS A 41 1.59 -3.70 14.22
C HIS A 41 2.89 -4.50 14.12
N TYR A 42 3.27 -4.96 12.92
CA TYR A 42 4.57 -5.59 12.69
C TYR A 42 5.76 -4.65 12.91
N TYR A 43 5.52 -3.35 13.10
CA TYR A 43 6.55 -2.38 13.53
C TYR A 43 7.16 -2.73 14.90
N TYR A 44 6.44 -3.45 15.76
CA TYR A 44 6.88 -3.71 17.13
C TYR A 44 7.72 -4.99 17.29
N GLN A 45 8.02 -5.68 16.19
CA GLN A 45 8.80 -6.92 16.21
C GLN A 45 10.14 -6.76 15.45
N PRO A 46 11.24 -7.42 15.89
CA PRO A 46 12.58 -7.13 15.40
C PRO A 46 12.77 -7.28 13.89
N LEU A 47 12.35 -8.40 13.29
CA LEU A 47 12.57 -8.67 11.86
C LEU A 47 11.49 -8.00 10.99
N SER A 48 10.22 -8.13 11.39
CA SER A 48 9.11 -7.60 10.60
C SER A 48 9.08 -6.08 10.56
N SER A 49 9.59 -5.39 11.59
CA SER A 49 9.72 -3.93 11.60
C SER A 49 10.65 -3.43 10.51
N LEU A 50 11.79 -4.11 10.31
CA LEU A 50 12.73 -3.80 9.23
C LEU A 50 12.07 -3.99 7.87
N ILE A 51 11.36 -5.09 7.67
CA ILE A 51 10.65 -5.38 6.42
C ILE A 51 9.59 -4.30 6.14
N PHE A 52 8.74 -4.00 7.13
CA PHE A 52 7.70 -2.99 7.02
C PHE A 52 8.28 -1.62 6.67
N VAL A 53 9.27 -1.16 7.44
CA VAL A 53 9.91 0.15 7.26
C VAL A 53 10.62 0.25 5.90
N ILE A 54 11.39 -0.76 5.51
CA ILE A 54 12.12 -0.75 4.23
C ILE A 54 11.13 -0.70 3.06
N ILE A 55 10.06 -1.48 3.10
CA ILE A 55 9.06 -1.52 2.02
C ILE A 55 8.31 -0.19 1.92
N LEU A 56 7.80 0.35 3.03
CA LEU A 56 7.06 1.61 3.02
C LEU A 56 7.95 2.80 2.69
N ALA A 57 9.18 2.84 3.18
CA ALA A 57 10.15 3.87 2.80
C ALA A 57 10.45 3.79 1.29
N SER A 58 10.58 2.58 0.74
CA SER A 58 10.74 2.37 -0.70
C SER A 58 9.52 2.85 -1.48
N PHE A 59 8.29 2.58 -1.03
CA PHE A 59 7.09 3.17 -1.64
C PHE A 59 7.17 4.70 -1.65
N GLY A 60 7.50 5.30 -0.51
CA GLY A 60 7.65 6.74 -0.36
C GLY A 60 8.57 7.35 -1.41
N LEU A 61 9.79 6.84 -1.48
CA LEU A 61 10.82 7.34 -2.40
C LEU A 61 10.50 7.06 -3.87
N PHE A 62 9.96 5.88 -4.20
CA PHE A 62 9.59 5.53 -5.56
C PHE A 62 8.39 6.32 -6.07
N LEU A 63 7.40 6.60 -5.22
CA LEU A 63 6.26 7.44 -5.56
C LEU A 63 6.65 8.92 -5.73
N LEU A 64 7.59 9.43 -4.93
CA LEU A 64 8.15 10.78 -5.12
C LEU A 64 9.01 10.90 -6.39
N SER A 65 9.66 9.82 -6.77
CA SER A 65 10.46 9.74 -8.00
C SER A 65 9.61 9.45 -9.24
N TYR A 66 8.33 9.14 -9.06
CA TYR A 66 7.43 8.80 -10.16
C TYR A 66 7.24 9.98 -11.10
N LYS A 67 7.43 9.72 -12.40
CA LYS A 67 7.06 10.64 -13.48
C LYS A 67 5.82 10.12 -14.20
N GLY A 68 4.74 10.85 -14.00
CA GLY A 68 3.45 10.61 -14.60
C GLY A 68 3.31 11.20 -15.99
N TYR A 69 2.13 10.96 -16.56
CA TYR A 69 1.79 11.53 -17.85
C TYR A 69 1.50 13.02 -17.70
N LYS A 70 1.84 13.81 -18.72
CA LYS A 70 1.46 15.22 -18.79
C LYS A 70 -0.05 15.38 -18.62
N ILE A 71 -0.42 16.40 -17.85
CA ILE A 71 -1.82 16.69 -17.56
C ILE A 71 -2.58 17.05 -18.85
N ASP A 72 -3.70 16.37 -19.08
CA ASP A 72 -4.68 16.73 -20.11
C ASP A 72 -5.79 17.56 -19.47
N SER A 73 -5.64 18.88 -19.53
CA SER A 73 -6.55 19.84 -18.87
C SER A 73 -8.02 19.71 -19.28
N LYS A 74 -8.35 18.98 -20.36
CA LYS A 74 -9.74 18.70 -20.76
C LYS A 74 -10.35 17.52 -20.02
N THR A 75 -9.54 16.53 -19.65
CA THR A 75 -10.01 15.26 -19.05
C THR A 75 -9.62 15.09 -17.59
N GLU A 76 -8.67 15.87 -17.09
CA GLU A 76 -8.19 15.78 -15.72
C GLU A 76 -7.85 17.13 -15.09
N LYS A 77 -8.05 17.22 -13.78
CA LYS A 77 -7.73 18.40 -12.96
C LYS A 77 -6.52 18.20 -12.04
N ILE A 78 -6.20 16.94 -11.73
CA ILE A 78 -5.15 16.56 -10.78
C ILE A 78 -4.09 15.81 -11.59
N SER A 79 -2.81 16.16 -11.48
CA SER A 79 -1.74 15.43 -12.15
C SER A 79 -1.44 14.09 -11.47
N ASP A 80 -0.87 13.14 -12.20
CA ASP A 80 -0.41 11.89 -11.60
C ASP A 80 0.69 12.15 -10.55
N ASP A 81 1.64 13.03 -10.88
CA ASP A 81 2.76 13.41 -10.01
C ASP A 81 2.30 13.97 -8.66
N LEU A 82 1.23 14.78 -8.65
CA LEU A 82 0.70 15.33 -7.41
C LEU A 82 0.15 14.22 -6.53
N LEU A 83 -0.61 13.27 -7.09
CA LEU A 83 -1.16 12.15 -6.34
C LEU A 83 -0.07 11.22 -5.82
N THR A 84 0.95 10.91 -6.63
CA THR A 84 2.06 10.06 -6.19
C THR A 84 2.93 10.77 -5.16
N ASN A 85 3.16 12.09 -5.27
CA ASN A 85 3.88 12.85 -4.24
C ASN A 85 3.13 12.87 -2.91
N ILE A 86 1.81 13.08 -2.93
CA ILE A 86 0.98 12.99 -1.72
C ILE A 86 1.09 11.59 -1.12
N GLY A 87 0.86 10.54 -1.92
CA GLY A 87 0.96 9.16 -1.45
C GLY A 87 2.36 8.82 -0.92
N GLY A 88 3.41 9.30 -1.59
CA GLY A 88 4.80 9.05 -1.20
C GLY A 88 5.17 9.72 0.13
N ILE A 89 4.79 10.99 0.32
CA ILE A 89 4.96 11.70 1.60
C ILE A 89 4.15 10.99 2.69
N SER A 90 2.91 10.60 2.40
CA SER A 90 2.08 9.86 3.34
C SER A 90 2.71 8.54 3.79
N ALA A 91 3.26 7.75 2.87
CA ALA A 91 3.97 6.52 3.20
C ALA A 91 5.21 6.78 4.09
N LEU A 92 5.97 7.85 3.82
CA LEU A 92 7.10 8.22 4.66
C LEU A 92 6.67 8.66 6.06
N ILE A 93 5.56 9.39 6.19
CA ILE A 93 5.04 9.79 7.50
C ILE A 93 4.63 8.55 8.32
N VAL A 94 3.99 7.55 7.69
CA VAL A 94 3.66 6.26 8.34
C VAL A 94 4.91 5.53 8.86
N VAL A 95 6.06 5.66 8.19
CA VAL A 95 7.34 5.11 8.66
C VAL A 95 7.86 5.84 9.89
N PHE A 96 7.79 7.17 9.91
CA PHE A 96 8.30 8.01 11.01
C PHE A 96 7.32 8.13 12.18
N VAL A 97 6.05 7.84 11.97
CA VAL A 97 4.98 7.87 12.98
C VAL A 97 4.29 6.50 12.95
N PRO A 98 4.78 5.52 13.73
CA PRO A 98 4.24 4.16 13.78
C PRO A 98 2.79 4.12 14.29
N THR A 99 2.16 2.95 14.19
CA THR A 99 0.82 2.76 14.77
C THR A 99 0.89 2.61 16.29
N TYR A 100 -0.25 2.69 16.95
CA TYR A 100 -0.38 2.43 18.39
C TYR A 100 0.16 1.06 18.76
N CYS A 101 0.82 0.94 19.92
CA CYS A 101 1.42 -0.32 20.35
C CYS A 101 0.35 -1.37 20.76
N LEU A 102 -0.73 -0.91 21.39
CA LEU A 102 -1.77 -1.75 21.96
C LEU A 102 -2.66 -2.39 20.88
N GLU A 103 -3.41 -3.42 21.25
CA GLU A 103 -4.39 -4.11 20.37
C GLU A 103 -3.74 -4.82 19.17
N SER A 104 -2.47 -5.21 19.32
CA SER A 104 -1.69 -5.91 18.29
C SER A 104 -2.10 -7.37 18.07
N SER A 105 -2.88 -7.94 19.01
CA SER A 105 -3.16 -9.38 19.11
C SER A 105 -1.90 -10.25 19.30
N SER A 106 -0.87 -9.72 19.96
CA SER A 106 0.37 -10.44 20.29
C SER A 106 0.76 -10.23 21.76
N PRO A 107 0.84 -11.31 22.56
CA PRO A 107 1.29 -11.22 23.96
C PRO A 107 2.69 -10.62 24.12
N VAL A 108 3.56 -10.83 23.13
CA VAL A 108 4.93 -10.30 23.15
C VAL A 108 4.92 -8.78 22.99
N ILE A 109 4.08 -8.27 22.08
CA ILE A 109 3.93 -6.82 21.89
C ILE A 109 3.25 -6.21 23.12
N ASP A 110 2.26 -6.89 23.71
CA ASP A 110 1.58 -6.41 24.93
C ASP A 110 2.58 -6.21 26.08
N GLU A 111 3.56 -7.12 26.25
CA GLU A 111 4.64 -6.96 27.24
C GLU A 111 5.55 -5.78 26.91
N ILE A 112 5.90 -5.57 25.64
CA ILE A 112 6.66 -4.39 25.18
C ILE A 112 5.90 -3.12 25.54
N CYS A 113 4.60 -3.05 25.23
CA CYS A 113 3.79 -1.88 25.51
C CYS A 113 3.67 -1.61 27.01
N ALA A 114 3.52 -2.66 27.83
CA ALA A 114 3.44 -2.55 29.29
C ALA A 114 4.78 -2.11 29.93
N SER A 115 5.92 -2.50 29.34
CA SER A 115 7.24 -2.10 29.83
C SER A 115 7.53 -0.60 29.69
N GLY A 116 6.89 0.06 28.71
CA GLY A 116 7.19 1.44 28.32
C GLY A 116 8.48 1.60 27.51
N GLU A 117 9.19 0.51 27.22
CA GLU A 117 10.41 0.50 26.40
C GLU A 117 10.09 0.11 24.95
N TYR A 118 9.80 1.11 24.12
CA TYR A 118 9.38 0.91 22.74
C TYR A 118 10.56 0.79 21.76
N PRO A 119 10.43 0.00 20.67
CA PRO A 119 11.43 -0.02 19.60
C PRO A 119 11.39 1.28 18.78
N LEU A 120 12.57 1.86 18.53
CA LEU A 120 12.80 3.01 17.64
C LEU A 120 11.85 4.21 17.90
N LEU A 121 10.76 4.34 17.13
CA LEU A 121 9.78 5.44 17.23
C LEU A 121 8.41 4.97 17.78
N GLY A 122 8.32 3.74 18.28
CA GLY A 122 7.10 3.16 18.84
C GLY A 122 6.53 3.96 20.00
N HIS A 123 5.23 3.85 20.24
CA HIS A 123 4.53 4.66 21.23
C HIS A 123 3.13 4.14 21.60
N ILE A 124 2.63 4.67 22.72
CA ILE A 124 1.22 4.64 23.12
C ILE A 124 0.60 6.05 23.11
N ASP A 125 1.10 6.95 22.26
CA ASP A 125 0.53 8.28 22.10
C ASP A 125 -0.64 8.28 21.10
N GLY A 126 -1.82 8.75 21.55
CA GLY A 126 -3.03 8.76 20.74
C GLY A 126 -3.01 9.78 19.58
N LEU A 127 -2.29 10.90 19.73
CA LEU A 127 -2.14 11.88 18.66
C LEU A 127 -1.27 11.30 17.53
N LYS A 128 -0.14 10.67 17.87
CA LYS A 128 0.71 9.97 16.91
C LYS A 128 -0.05 8.85 16.20
N ASN A 129 -0.87 8.07 16.94
CA ASN A 129 -1.73 7.07 16.30
C ASN A 129 -2.72 7.70 15.31
N THR A 130 -3.36 8.80 15.68
CA THR A 130 -4.28 9.54 14.79
C THR A 130 -3.55 10.01 13.53
N ILE A 131 -2.34 10.54 13.66
CA ILE A 131 -1.49 10.93 12.53
C ILE A 131 -1.19 9.71 11.66
N HIS A 132 -0.76 8.60 12.24
CA HIS A 132 -0.50 7.35 11.51
C HIS A 132 -1.72 6.91 10.69
N LEU A 133 -2.89 6.81 11.31
CA LEU A 133 -4.12 6.35 10.65
C LEU A 133 -4.55 7.27 9.51
N ILE A 134 -4.47 8.60 9.70
CA ILE A 134 -4.80 9.58 8.66
C ILE A 134 -3.85 9.41 7.46
N PHE A 135 -2.54 9.35 7.69
CA PHE A 135 -1.58 9.26 6.59
C PHE A 135 -1.57 7.88 5.92
N ALA A 136 -1.79 6.79 6.66
CA ALA A 136 -2.02 5.46 6.08
C ALA A 136 -3.27 5.46 5.18
N GLY A 137 -4.36 6.08 5.65
CA GLY A 137 -5.59 6.28 4.87
C GLY A 137 -5.35 7.08 3.59
N ILE A 138 -4.63 8.20 3.67
CA ILE A 138 -4.27 9.02 2.49
C ILE A 138 -3.40 8.22 1.50
N PHE A 139 -2.42 7.45 1.99
CA PHE A 139 -1.60 6.60 1.15
C PHE A 139 -2.45 5.59 0.37
N ILE A 140 -3.28 4.79 1.05
CA ILE A 140 -4.11 3.77 0.39
C ILE A 140 -5.18 4.41 -0.51
N PHE A 141 -5.76 5.55 -0.10
CA PHE A 141 -6.70 6.31 -0.92
C PHE A 141 -6.07 6.76 -2.25
N THR A 142 -4.88 7.38 -2.20
CA THR A 142 -4.19 7.84 -3.41
C THR A 142 -3.84 6.66 -4.33
N MET A 143 -3.46 5.52 -3.78
CA MET A 143 -3.19 4.30 -4.55
C MET A 143 -4.45 3.71 -5.21
N GLY A 144 -5.57 3.70 -4.50
CA GLY A 144 -6.88 3.33 -5.05
C GLY A 144 -7.34 4.29 -6.15
N TRP A 145 -7.10 5.60 -5.97
CA TRP A 145 -7.39 6.62 -6.97
C TRP A 145 -6.55 6.43 -8.24
N MET A 146 -5.24 6.21 -8.09
CA MET A 146 -4.32 5.93 -9.20
C MET A 146 -4.80 4.73 -10.01
N SER A 147 -5.16 3.63 -9.33
CA SER A 147 -5.67 2.41 -9.96
C SER A 147 -6.98 2.66 -10.71
N LYS A 148 -7.98 3.25 -10.06
CA LYS A 148 -9.34 3.37 -10.61
C LYS A 148 -9.48 4.42 -11.71
N TYR A 149 -8.78 5.55 -11.58
CA TYR A 149 -9.02 6.72 -12.42
C TYR A 149 -7.85 7.09 -13.31
N LYS A 150 -6.61 6.92 -12.85
CA LYS A 150 -5.42 7.32 -13.63
C LYS A 150 -4.98 6.23 -14.60
N PHE A 151 -4.88 4.99 -14.14
CA PHE A 151 -4.41 3.88 -14.97
C PHE A 151 -5.42 3.46 -16.05
N THR A 152 -6.68 3.81 -15.89
CA THR A 152 -7.77 3.53 -16.83
C THR A 152 -7.85 4.49 -18.01
N ARG A 153 -6.95 5.48 -18.06
CA ARG A 153 -6.90 6.46 -19.15
C ARG A 153 -6.10 5.83 -20.28
N GLY A 154 -6.74 5.72 -21.45
CA GLY A 154 -6.17 5.08 -22.64
C GLY A 154 -7.18 4.15 -23.32
N GLU A 155 -6.87 3.73 -24.54
CA GLU A 155 -7.79 2.96 -25.39
C GLU A 155 -7.79 1.45 -25.11
N GLN A 156 -6.92 0.96 -24.21
CA GLN A 156 -6.80 -0.46 -23.88
C GLN A 156 -7.91 -0.93 -22.92
N THR A 157 -9.09 -1.22 -23.47
CA THR A 157 -10.32 -1.56 -22.73
C THR A 157 -10.17 -2.73 -21.75
N SER A 158 -9.39 -3.76 -22.10
CA SER A 158 -9.17 -4.94 -21.24
C SER A 158 -8.39 -4.58 -19.96
N LYS A 159 -7.22 -3.93 -20.09
CA LYS A 159 -6.43 -3.48 -18.93
C LYS A 159 -7.19 -2.47 -18.07
N ASN A 160 -7.95 -1.57 -18.72
CA ASN A 160 -8.78 -0.61 -18.00
C ASN A 160 -9.83 -1.27 -17.09
N ARG A 161 -10.44 -2.38 -17.54
CA ARG A 161 -11.38 -3.14 -16.69
C ARG A 161 -10.68 -3.70 -15.45
N PHE A 162 -9.47 -4.23 -15.62
CA PHE A 162 -8.67 -4.76 -14.53
C PHE A 162 -8.29 -3.68 -13.51
N TYR A 163 -7.79 -2.53 -13.98
CA TYR A 163 -7.46 -1.41 -13.11
C TYR A 163 -8.68 -0.85 -12.34
N LYS A 164 -9.86 -0.78 -12.97
CA LYS A 164 -11.11 -0.40 -12.30
C LYS A 164 -11.49 -1.39 -11.21
N TRP A 165 -11.35 -2.69 -11.48
CA TRP A 165 -11.64 -3.74 -10.51
C TRP A 165 -10.70 -3.64 -9.31
N CYS A 166 -9.39 -3.55 -9.54
CA CYS A 166 -8.41 -3.35 -8.47
C CYS A 166 -8.72 -2.10 -7.64
N GLY A 167 -8.94 -0.97 -8.31
CA GLY A 167 -9.30 0.27 -7.63
C GLY A 167 -10.56 0.12 -6.79
N ASN A 168 -11.64 -0.45 -7.34
CA ASN A 168 -12.88 -0.67 -6.59
C ASN A 168 -12.68 -1.53 -5.34
N LEU A 169 -11.84 -2.57 -5.38
CA LEU A 169 -11.51 -3.36 -4.20
C LEU A 169 -10.80 -2.52 -3.12
N VAL A 170 -9.85 -1.66 -3.51
CA VAL A 170 -9.22 -0.70 -2.59
C VAL A 170 -10.27 0.20 -1.92
N TRP A 171 -11.20 0.77 -2.72
CA TRP A 171 -12.26 1.63 -2.18
C TRP A 171 -13.23 0.89 -1.26
N ILE A 172 -13.55 -0.37 -1.57
CA ILE A 172 -14.36 -1.24 -0.70
C ILE A 172 -13.62 -1.48 0.63
N ALA A 173 -12.33 -1.82 0.58
CA ALA A 173 -11.52 -2.01 1.78
C ALA A 173 -11.47 -0.75 2.65
N ILE A 174 -11.23 0.43 2.07
CA ILE A 174 -11.28 1.72 2.79
C ILE A 174 -12.66 1.93 3.41
N GLY A 175 -13.74 1.71 2.65
CA GLY A 175 -15.11 1.86 3.15
C GLY A 175 -15.42 0.94 4.33
N LEU A 176 -14.99 -0.32 4.26
CA LEU A 176 -15.16 -1.29 5.34
C LEU A 176 -14.32 -0.92 6.57
N LEU A 177 -13.08 -0.44 6.40
CA LEU A 177 -12.26 0.06 7.51
C LEU A 177 -12.94 1.24 8.22
N VAL A 178 -13.50 2.19 7.45
CA VAL A 178 -14.25 3.32 8.03
C VAL A 178 -15.49 2.84 8.78
N VAL A 179 -16.21 1.85 8.23
CA VAL A 179 -17.37 1.25 8.91
C VAL A 179 -16.95 0.56 10.21
N LEU A 180 -15.85 -0.19 10.23
CA LEU A 180 -15.33 -0.80 11.46
C LEU A 180 -15.02 0.25 12.53
N VAL A 181 -14.31 1.32 12.17
CA VAL A 181 -13.99 2.42 13.10
C VAL A 181 -15.26 3.10 13.62
N ILE A 182 -16.29 3.26 12.79
CA ILE A 182 -17.57 3.84 13.23
C ILE A 182 -18.28 2.90 14.19
N ILE A 183 -18.30 1.59 13.93
CA ILE A 183 -18.98 0.62 14.81
C ILE A 183 -18.26 0.55 16.16
N ASP A 184 -16.93 0.47 16.15
CA ASP A 184 -16.09 0.46 17.35
C ASP A 184 -16.29 1.72 18.21
N PHE A 185 -16.52 2.87 17.57
CA PHE A 185 -16.88 4.11 18.28
C PHE A 185 -18.23 4.02 19.05
N PHE A 186 -19.19 3.22 18.59
CA PHE A 186 -20.50 3.07 19.25
C PHE A 186 -20.60 1.83 20.14
N ASN A 187 -19.82 0.79 19.85
CA ASN A 187 -19.74 -0.45 20.61
C ASN A 187 -18.27 -0.69 20.91
N GLU A 188 -17.83 -0.30 22.11
CA GLU A 188 -16.45 -0.49 22.56
C GLU A 188 -16.03 -1.95 22.33
N ASP A 189 -14.83 -2.12 21.76
CA ASP A 189 -14.21 -3.41 21.44
C ASP A 189 -14.93 -4.23 20.35
N PHE A 190 -15.59 -3.60 19.39
CA PHE A 190 -16.24 -4.32 18.30
C PHE A 190 -15.22 -4.86 17.29
N GLN A 191 -15.04 -6.18 17.29
CA GLN A 191 -14.23 -6.90 16.32
C GLN A 191 -14.99 -8.17 15.90
N ILE A 192 -15.06 -8.47 14.60
CA ILE A 192 -15.57 -9.77 14.13
C ILE A 192 -14.49 -10.82 14.39
N THR A 193 -13.25 -10.48 14.04
CA THR A 193 -12.05 -11.24 14.37
C THR A 193 -10.94 -10.27 14.81
N PRO A 194 -9.94 -10.74 15.58
CA PRO A 194 -8.79 -9.91 15.95
C PRO A 194 -7.93 -9.43 14.76
N TYR A 195 -8.21 -9.92 13.54
CA TYR A 195 -7.40 -9.72 12.34
C TYR A 195 -8.14 -8.99 11.22
N ASP A 196 -9.34 -8.43 11.50
CA ASP A 196 -10.19 -7.79 10.50
C ASP A 196 -9.46 -6.67 9.75
N VAL A 197 -8.72 -5.84 10.48
CA VAL A 197 -7.93 -4.72 9.92
C VAL A 197 -6.86 -5.26 8.98
N PHE A 198 -6.08 -6.27 9.39
CA PHE A 198 -5.06 -6.90 8.54
C PHE A 198 -5.66 -7.43 7.22
N PHE A 199 -6.81 -8.10 7.28
CA PHE A 199 -7.46 -8.62 6.08
C PHE A 199 -7.95 -7.52 5.14
N LEU A 200 -8.51 -6.44 5.69
CA LEU A 200 -8.94 -5.29 4.88
C LEU A 200 -7.75 -4.51 4.32
N GLU A 201 -6.67 -4.35 5.07
CA GLU A 201 -5.41 -3.81 4.56
C GLU A 201 -4.85 -4.68 3.44
N THR A 202 -4.91 -6.01 3.58
CA THR A 202 -4.51 -6.94 2.51
C THR A 202 -5.40 -6.80 1.27
N LEU A 203 -6.70 -6.67 1.46
CA LEU A 203 -7.67 -6.41 0.38
C LEU A 203 -7.45 -5.05 -0.28
N ALA A 204 -6.84 -4.08 0.39
CA ALA A 204 -6.43 -2.82 -0.22
C ALA A 204 -5.08 -2.96 -0.93
N VAL A 205 -4.07 -3.50 -0.24
CA VAL A 205 -2.67 -3.52 -0.70
C VAL A 205 -2.47 -4.48 -1.87
N VAL A 206 -3.08 -5.67 -1.86
CA VAL A 206 -2.91 -6.64 -2.95
C VAL A 206 -3.44 -6.09 -4.28
N PRO A 207 -4.69 -5.62 -4.40
CA PRO A 207 -5.17 -5.07 -5.67
C PRO A 207 -4.42 -3.83 -6.13
N PHE A 208 -3.98 -2.97 -5.21
CA PHE A 208 -3.03 -1.89 -5.50
C PHE A 208 -1.73 -2.42 -6.09
N GLY A 209 -1.10 -3.42 -5.46
CA GLY A 209 0.14 -4.03 -5.92
C GLY A 209 0.00 -4.61 -7.33
N ILE A 210 -1.09 -5.35 -7.61
CA ILE A 210 -1.34 -5.90 -8.94
C ILE A 210 -1.50 -4.78 -9.98
N SER A 211 -2.28 -3.73 -9.69
CA SER A 211 -2.52 -2.65 -10.66
C SER A 211 -1.22 -1.95 -11.06
N TRP A 212 -0.33 -1.69 -10.11
CA TRP A 212 0.99 -1.09 -10.37
C TRP A 212 1.95 -2.04 -11.08
N PHE A 213 1.92 -3.33 -10.72
CA PHE A 213 2.73 -4.36 -11.39
C PHE A 213 2.39 -4.49 -12.88
N ILE A 214 1.09 -4.51 -13.22
CA ILE A 214 0.62 -4.53 -14.61
C ILE A 214 0.96 -3.22 -15.32
N LYS A 215 0.78 -2.07 -14.66
CA LYS A 215 1.09 -0.75 -15.24
C LYS A 215 2.58 -0.57 -15.52
N GLY A 216 3.44 -1.29 -14.82
CA GLY A 216 4.88 -1.38 -15.07
C GLY A 216 5.28 -2.33 -16.22
N GLU A 217 4.32 -2.92 -16.94
CA GLU A 217 4.54 -3.88 -18.03
C GLU A 217 5.34 -5.12 -17.59
N ALA A 218 5.26 -5.50 -16.31
CA ALA A 218 5.98 -6.68 -15.82
C ALA A 218 5.57 -7.96 -16.55
N MET A 219 4.27 -8.15 -16.78
CA MET A 219 3.74 -9.34 -17.45
C MET A 219 4.22 -9.46 -18.90
N GLU A 220 4.33 -8.34 -19.62
CA GLU A 220 4.81 -8.33 -21.01
C GLU A 220 6.30 -8.67 -21.07
N ASN A 221 7.08 -8.11 -20.13
CA ASN A 221 8.50 -8.44 -19.97
C ASN A 221 8.70 -9.93 -19.65
N ILE A 222 7.92 -10.49 -18.72
CA ILE A 222 7.99 -11.92 -18.37
C ILE A 222 7.63 -12.78 -19.59
N LYS A 223 6.53 -12.47 -20.30
CA LYS A 223 6.13 -13.19 -21.51
C LYS A 223 7.24 -13.16 -22.58
N SER A 224 7.91 -12.02 -22.73
CA SER A 224 9.02 -11.86 -23.69
C SER A 224 10.26 -12.70 -23.34
N LEU A 225 10.52 -12.94 -22.05
CA LEU A 225 11.62 -13.79 -21.59
C LEU A 225 11.35 -15.26 -21.91
N PHE A 226 10.14 -15.73 -21.65
CA PHE A 226 9.75 -17.11 -21.98
C PHE A 226 9.73 -17.34 -23.50
N SER A 227 9.18 -16.42 -24.30
CA SER A 227 9.15 -16.58 -25.76
C SER A 227 10.54 -16.55 -26.41
N LYS A 228 11.51 -15.83 -25.82
CA LYS A 228 12.91 -15.85 -26.28
C LYS A 228 13.61 -17.18 -25.97
N THR A 229 13.23 -17.82 -24.86
CA THR A 229 13.80 -19.12 -24.46
C THR A 229 13.34 -20.22 -25.41
N ASP A 230 12.09 -20.15 -25.88
CA ASP A 230 11.49 -21.12 -26.82
C ASP A 230 12.03 -21.00 -28.26
N THR A 231 12.58 -19.83 -28.65
CA THR A 231 13.14 -19.58 -29.99
C THR A 231 14.65 -19.85 -30.08
N SER A 232 15.31 -20.13 -28.95
CA SER A 232 16.73 -20.49 -28.88
C SER A 232 17.01 -21.99 -28.76
N GLN A 233 15.97 -22.82 -28.91
CA GLN A 233 16.06 -24.29 -29.04
C GLN A 233 15.77 -24.68 -30.50
#